data_AF-A0A9P6D6C2-F1
#
_entry.id   AF-A0A9P6D6C2-F1
#
_cell.length_a   1.000
_cell.length_b   1.000
_cell.length_c   1.000
_cell.angle_alpha   90.00
_cell.angle_beta   90.00
_cell.angle_gamma   90.00
#
_symmetry.space_group_name_H-M   'P 1'
#
loop_
_entity.id
_entity.type
_entity.pdbx_description
1 polymer ?
#
loop_
_entity_poly.entity_id
_entity_poly.type
_entity_poly.pdbx_seq_one_letter_code
_entity_poly.pdbx_strand_id
1 'polypeptide(L)'
;MTTSNGTQFLLPSINLGLSVPDKPPRVPSASVMKTLRKGDYVPLYHFTNRALSALNESTDLDLTLEDKSASLPSNIRKTDAELDLREFRDATERMLALLPYAGWPQEIIDMYRDFWANIQNHPTWEKRALGFVTHPNHKALLLYQDEQRRRWHLLCGSTPNSAVRYNLAIINDTVLQQATAVIQEQIQAAEIKEWAEAHSAKTYQEITQEIEQEFRSQTHYNHKRRRR
;
A
#
# COMPACT_ATOMS: atom_id res chain seq x y z
N MET A 1 -27.02 21.73 46.85
CA MET A 1 -27.58 21.38 45.53
C MET A 1 -26.44 20.86 44.67
N THR A 2 -26.30 19.55 44.57
CA THR A 2 -25.23 18.87 43.79
C THR A 2 -25.86 18.22 42.58
N THR A 3 -25.67 18.81 41.40
CA THR A 3 -26.12 18.24 40.13
C THR A 3 -25.11 17.21 39.64
N SER A 4 -25.47 15.93 39.74
CA SER A 4 -24.78 14.83 39.10
C SER A 4 -25.14 14.81 37.61
N ASN A 5 -24.23 15.28 36.75
CA ASN A 5 -24.31 15.06 35.31
C ASN A 5 -23.83 13.63 35.02
N GLY A 6 -24.75 12.68 35.10
CA GLY A 6 -24.54 11.31 34.62
C GLY A 6 -24.52 11.31 33.10
N THR A 7 -23.33 11.23 32.51
CA THR A 7 -23.15 10.97 31.08
C THR A 7 -23.74 9.60 30.77
N GLN A 8 -24.96 9.54 30.22
CA GLN A 8 -25.55 8.30 29.72
C GLN A 8 -24.71 7.82 28.53
N PHE A 9 -24.01 6.71 28.72
CA PHE A 9 -23.41 5.96 27.62
C PHE A 9 -24.54 5.36 26.77
N LEU A 10 -24.88 6.03 25.67
CA LEU A 10 -25.76 5.47 24.66
C LEU A 10 -25.00 4.35 23.94
N LEU A 11 -25.33 3.10 24.25
CA LEU A 11 -24.88 1.96 23.46
C LEU A 11 -25.56 2.01 22.07
N PRO A 12 -24.83 1.69 20.99
CA PRO A 12 -25.44 1.60 19.66
C PRO A 12 -26.53 0.52 19.64
N SER A 13 -27.57 0.75 18.83
CA SER A 13 -28.69 -0.18 18.67
C SER A 13 -28.21 -1.56 18.21
N ILE A 14 -28.67 -2.62 18.89
CA ILE A 14 -28.33 -4.01 18.55
C ILE A 14 -29.20 -4.47 17.38
N ASN A 15 -28.57 -4.96 16.30
CA ASN A 15 -29.29 -5.60 15.20
C ASN A 15 -29.60 -7.06 15.58
N LEU A 16 -30.86 -7.31 15.97
CA LEU A 16 -31.34 -8.63 16.42
C LEU A 16 -31.38 -9.71 15.32
N GLY A 17 -31.18 -9.34 14.05
CA GLY A 17 -31.17 -10.26 12.91
C GLY A 17 -29.80 -10.83 12.54
N LEU A 18 -28.73 -10.43 13.24
CA LEU A 18 -27.36 -10.90 12.98
C LEU A 18 -26.92 -11.88 14.07
N SER A 19 -26.50 -13.08 13.65
CA SER A 19 -25.85 -14.05 14.54
C SER A 19 -24.44 -13.57 14.92
N VAL A 20 -23.92 -14.06 16.04
CA VAL A 20 -22.52 -13.84 16.44
C VAL A 20 -21.61 -14.29 15.30
N PRO A 21 -20.68 -13.44 14.81
CA PRO A 21 -19.74 -13.82 13.77
C PRO A 21 -18.85 -14.98 14.23
N ASP A 22 -18.59 -15.95 13.34
CA ASP A 22 -17.72 -17.10 13.62
C ASP A 22 -16.26 -16.69 13.93
N LYS A 23 -15.87 -15.46 13.58
CA LYS A 23 -14.53 -14.93 13.80
C LYS A 23 -14.64 -13.53 14.41
N PRO A 24 -13.79 -13.19 15.38
CA PRO A 24 -13.77 -11.85 15.94
C PRO A 24 -13.49 -10.82 14.83
N PRO A 25 -14.10 -9.63 14.91
CA PRO A 25 -13.84 -8.56 13.94
C PRO A 25 -12.36 -8.22 13.95
N ARG A 26 -11.73 -8.29 12.78
CA ARG A 26 -10.30 -7.98 12.62
C ARG A 26 -10.12 -6.46 12.73
N VAL A 27 -9.66 -6.01 13.88
CA VAL A 27 -9.33 -4.61 14.15
C VAL A 27 -7.82 -4.39 14.06
N PRO A 28 -7.36 -3.22 13.59
CA PRO A 28 -5.94 -2.88 13.62
C PRO A 28 -5.44 -2.71 15.07
N SER A 29 -4.13 -2.64 15.25
CA SER A 29 -3.52 -2.53 16.58
C SER A 29 -3.98 -1.27 17.34
N ALA A 30 -3.94 -1.32 18.68
CA ALA A 30 -4.34 -0.20 19.52
C ALA A 30 -3.53 1.08 19.22
N SER A 31 -2.24 0.94 18.87
CA SER A 31 -1.39 2.05 18.46
C SER A 31 -1.90 2.72 17.17
N VAL A 32 -2.28 1.91 16.16
CA VAL A 32 -2.88 2.42 14.92
C VAL A 32 -4.20 3.15 15.20
N MET A 33 -5.05 2.58 16.06
CA MET A 33 -6.31 3.25 16.46
C MET A 33 -6.09 4.55 17.23
N LYS A 34 -5.03 4.64 18.05
CA LYS A 34 -4.65 5.88 18.73
C LYS A 34 -4.22 6.96 17.74
N THR A 35 -3.40 6.60 16.75
CA THR A 35 -3.00 7.51 15.65
C THR A 35 -4.22 7.96 14.83
N LEU A 36 -5.12 7.03 14.51
CA LEU A 36 -6.35 7.33 13.77
C LEU A 36 -7.26 8.31 14.54
N ARG A 37 -7.45 8.10 15.85
CA ARG A 37 -8.23 9.02 16.72
C ARG A 37 -7.63 10.41 16.82
N LYS A 38 -6.30 10.52 16.73
CA LYS A 38 -5.60 11.81 16.74
C LYS A 38 -5.80 12.60 15.44
N GLY A 39 -6.26 11.95 14.37
CA GLY A 39 -6.36 12.56 13.05
C GLY A 39 -5.04 12.54 12.27
N ASP A 40 -4.02 11.87 12.79
CA ASP A 40 -2.72 11.73 12.13
C ASP A 40 -2.82 10.79 10.92
N TYR A 41 -1.86 10.90 10.00
CA TYR A 41 -1.78 10.00 8.83
C TYR A 41 -1.57 8.55 9.26
N VAL A 42 -2.45 7.67 8.77
CA VAL A 42 -2.31 6.22 8.95
C VAL A 42 -2.25 5.56 7.56
N PRO A 43 -1.16 4.82 7.25
CA PRO A 43 -1.06 4.03 6.02
C PRO A 43 -2.18 2.99 5.91
N LEU A 44 -2.75 2.81 4.72
CA LEU A 44 -3.78 1.82 4.42
C LEU A 44 -3.29 0.38 4.66
N TYR A 45 -1.97 0.15 4.56
CA TYR A 45 -1.39 -1.17 4.78
C TYR A 45 -1.84 -1.81 6.11
N HIS A 46 -1.98 -1.02 7.19
CA HIS A 46 -2.43 -1.50 8.50
C HIS A 46 -3.85 -2.08 8.52
N PHE A 47 -4.66 -1.75 7.52
CA PHE A 47 -6.03 -2.24 7.38
C PHE A 47 -6.12 -3.40 6.39
N THR A 48 -5.03 -3.81 5.75
CA THR A 48 -5.03 -4.94 4.82
C THR A 48 -5.18 -6.27 5.55
N ASN A 49 -5.75 -7.27 4.87
CA ASN A 49 -5.83 -8.64 5.41
C ASN A 49 -4.44 -9.19 5.77
N ARG A 50 -3.40 -8.81 5.01
CA ARG A 50 -2.01 -9.25 5.24
C ARG A 50 -1.48 -8.73 6.58
N ALA A 51 -1.60 -7.42 6.83
CA ALA A 51 -1.16 -6.83 8.09
C ALA A 51 -1.95 -7.34 9.29
N LEU A 52 -3.27 -7.51 9.12
CA LEU A 52 -4.15 -8.02 10.18
C LEU A 52 -3.89 -9.50 10.50
N SER A 53 -3.55 -10.33 9.51
CA SER A 53 -3.17 -11.73 9.76
C SER A 53 -1.83 -11.82 10.50
N ALA A 54 -0.84 -11.00 10.12
CA ALA A 54 0.47 -10.98 10.78
C ALA A 54 0.38 -10.60 12.28
N LEU A 55 -0.58 -9.75 12.65
CA LEU A 55 -0.87 -9.41 14.05
C LEU A 55 -1.42 -10.60 14.83
N ASN A 56 -2.28 -11.42 14.23
CA ASN A 56 -2.90 -12.57 14.90
C ASN A 56 -1.94 -13.75 15.06
N GLU A 57 -1.01 -13.94 14.12
CA GLU A 57 0.05 -14.95 14.24
C GLU A 57 1.05 -14.59 15.36
N SER A 58 1.20 -13.30 15.66
CA SER A 58 2.05 -12.81 16.75
C SER A 58 1.37 -12.90 18.13
N THR A 59 0.06 -13.11 18.23
CA THR A 59 -0.65 -13.16 19.52
C THR A 59 -0.61 -14.53 20.21
N ASP A 60 -0.10 -15.58 19.56
CA ASP A 60 0.08 -16.90 20.18
C ASP A 60 1.36 -17.00 21.04
N LEU A 61 2.22 -15.99 21.01
CA LEU A 61 3.32 -15.81 21.97
C LEU A 61 3.30 -14.39 22.50
N ASP A 62 3.22 -14.25 23.83
CA ASP A 62 3.56 -13.06 24.61
C ASP A 62 2.40 -12.13 25.02
N LEU A 63 1.75 -12.51 26.12
CA LEU A 63 0.87 -11.66 26.94
C LEU A 63 1.70 -10.66 27.81
N THR A 64 2.74 -10.04 27.27
CA THR A 64 3.41 -8.93 27.95
C THR A 64 2.89 -7.59 27.43
N LEU A 65 2.16 -6.92 28.32
CA LEU A 65 1.69 -5.55 28.25
C LEU A 65 2.86 -4.55 28.24
N GLU A 66 3.67 -4.53 27.18
CA GLU A 66 4.55 -3.39 26.89
C GLU A 66 4.65 -3.16 25.37
N ASP A 67 3.93 -2.14 24.91
CA ASP A 67 4.16 -1.19 23.79
C ASP A 67 5.07 -1.56 22.60
N LYS A 68 5.17 -2.84 22.22
CA LYS A 68 5.90 -3.32 21.04
C LYS A 68 5.02 -3.49 19.80
N SER A 69 3.71 -3.22 19.88
CA SER A 69 2.75 -3.45 18.77
C SER A 69 2.82 -2.42 17.62
N ALA A 70 3.75 -1.46 17.68
CA ALA A 70 3.83 -0.39 16.68
C ALA A 70 4.74 -0.69 15.49
N SER A 71 5.64 -1.69 15.57
CA SER A 71 6.65 -1.90 14.54
C SER A 71 6.49 -3.24 13.83
N LEU A 72 5.57 -3.31 12.86
CA LEU A 72 5.76 -4.24 11.74
C LEU A 72 7.17 -4.02 11.18
N PRO A 73 7.97 -5.09 10.96
CA PRO A 73 9.34 -4.93 10.50
C PRO A 73 9.37 -4.16 9.17
N SER A 74 10.41 -3.35 8.97
CA SER A 74 10.47 -2.34 7.90
C SER A 74 10.33 -2.93 6.49
N ASN A 75 10.70 -4.20 6.32
CA ASN A 75 10.55 -4.99 5.09
C ASN A 75 9.09 -5.35 4.75
N ILE A 76 8.13 -5.16 5.66
CA ILE A 76 6.71 -5.47 5.48
C ILE A 76 5.87 -4.20 5.24
N ARG A 77 6.40 -3.02 5.56
CA ARG A 77 5.67 -1.75 5.47
C ARG A 77 5.58 -1.25 4.03
N LYS A 78 4.50 -1.62 3.34
CA LYS A 78 4.13 -1.00 2.06
C LYS A 78 3.58 0.41 2.27
N THR A 79 3.97 1.33 1.39
CA THR A 79 3.26 2.59 1.17
C THR A 79 1.90 2.34 0.54
N ASP A 80 0.98 3.32 0.56
CA ASP A 80 -0.33 3.10 -0.06
C ASP A 80 -0.20 2.92 -1.58
N ALA A 81 0.85 3.48 -2.18
CA ALA A 81 1.17 3.34 -3.61
C ALA A 81 1.60 1.92 -4.01
N GLU A 82 2.05 1.10 -3.05
CA GLU A 82 2.56 -0.26 -3.27
C GLU A 82 1.52 -1.35 -2.98
N LEU A 83 0.30 -0.95 -2.57
CA LEU A 83 -0.80 -1.88 -2.39
C LEU A 83 -1.23 -2.46 -3.74
N ASP A 84 -1.59 -3.74 -3.75
CA ASP A 84 -2.35 -4.25 -4.89
C ASP A 84 -3.82 -3.75 -4.82
N LEU A 85 -4.55 -3.90 -5.93
CA LEU A 85 -5.92 -3.41 -6.02
C LEU A 85 -6.84 -4.00 -4.94
N ARG A 86 -6.67 -5.29 -4.62
CA ARG A 86 -7.51 -5.96 -3.64
C ARG A 86 -7.16 -5.48 -2.24
N GLU A 87 -5.88 -5.37 -1.93
CA GLU A 87 -5.38 -4.79 -0.68
C GLU A 87 -5.91 -3.37 -0.49
N PHE A 88 -5.88 -2.54 -1.53
CA PHE A 88 -6.43 -1.19 -1.48
C PHE A 88 -7.94 -1.17 -1.19
N ARG A 89 -8.74 -1.94 -1.93
CA ARG A 89 -10.20 -2.03 -1.72
C ARG A 89 -10.54 -2.47 -0.30
N ASP A 90 -9.99 -3.61 0.12
CA ASP A 90 -10.22 -4.16 1.46
C ASP A 90 -9.80 -3.16 2.56
N ALA A 91 -8.65 -2.49 2.39
CA ALA A 91 -8.13 -1.54 3.36
C ALA A 91 -9.00 -0.28 3.45
N THR A 92 -9.45 0.28 2.33
CA THR A 92 -10.30 1.48 2.31
C THR A 92 -11.65 1.22 2.97
N GLU A 93 -12.31 0.10 2.66
CA GLU A 93 -13.58 -0.28 3.29
C GLU A 93 -13.44 -0.43 4.81
N ARG A 94 -12.38 -1.12 5.27
CA ARG A 94 -12.10 -1.29 6.69
C ARG A 94 -11.77 0.02 7.38
N MET A 95 -10.98 0.88 6.75
CA MET A 95 -10.67 2.19 7.30
C MET A 95 -11.93 3.05 7.42
N LEU A 96 -12.79 3.10 6.39
CA LEU A 96 -14.08 3.80 6.45
C LEU A 96 -14.96 3.32 7.60
N ALA A 97 -15.04 2.00 7.80
CA ALA A 97 -15.82 1.42 8.89
C ALA A 97 -15.29 1.83 10.28
N LEU A 98 -14.00 2.16 10.40
CA LEU A 98 -13.37 2.53 11.67
C LEU A 98 -13.35 4.03 11.96
N LEU A 99 -13.52 4.89 10.95
CA LEU A 99 -13.55 6.35 11.14
C LEU A 99 -14.62 6.84 12.14
N PRO A 100 -15.88 6.34 12.12
CA PRO A 100 -16.87 6.73 13.12
C PRO A 100 -16.43 6.41 14.56
N TYR A 101 -15.86 5.22 14.77
CA TYR A 101 -15.36 4.79 16.08
C TYR A 101 -14.09 5.55 16.52
N ALA A 102 -13.38 6.15 15.58
CA ALA A 102 -12.27 7.04 15.84
C ALA A 102 -12.71 8.50 16.09
N GLY A 103 -14.01 8.80 16.03
CA GLY A 103 -14.57 10.13 16.32
C GLY A 103 -14.40 11.14 15.19
N TRP A 104 -14.23 10.68 13.96
CA TRP A 104 -14.11 11.57 12.80
C TRP A 104 -15.47 12.21 12.47
N PRO A 105 -15.50 13.50 12.07
CA PRO A 105 -16.72 14.16 11.62
C PRO A 105 -17.31 13.48 10.38
N GLN A 106 -18.64 13.43 10.29
CA GLN A 106 -19.34 12.74 9.20
C GLN A 106 -18.96 13.30 7.82
N GLU A 107 -18.76 14.61 7.72
CA GLU A 107 -18.37 15.29 6.48
C GLU A 107 -17.00 14.81 5.96
N ILE A 108 -16.08 14.51 6.88
CA ILE A 108 -14.76 13.98 6.52
C ILE A 108 -14.86 12.51 6.12
N ILE A 109 -15.72 11.74 6.79
CA ILE A 109 -15.99 10.34 6.43
C ILE A 109 -16.57 10.26 5.02
N ASP A 110 -17.53 11.12 4.69
CA ASP A 110 -18.16 11.17 3.37
C ASP A 110 -17.16 11.63 2.29
N MET A 111 -16.32 12.62 2.59
CA MET A 111 -15.22 13.00 1.70
C MET A 111 -14.27 11.83 1.40
N TYR A 112 -13.86 11.05 2.41
CA TYR A 112 -12.99 9.88 2.19
C TYR A 112 -13.71 8.78 1.40
N ARG A 113 -14.99 8.56 1.66
CA ARG A 113 -15.82 7.61 0.92
C ARG A 113 -15.88 7.98 -0.56
N ASP A 114 -16.20 9.23 -0.86
CA ASP A 114 -16.30 9.73 -2.23
C ASP A 114 -14.94 9.74 -2.93
N PHE A 115 -13.88 10.12 -2.21
CA PHE A 115 -12.51 10.06 -2.72
C PHE A 115 -12.11 8.66 -3.17
N TRP A 116 -12.26 7.66 -2.31
CA TRP A 116 -11.90 6.30 -2.66
C TRP A 116 -12.83 5.71 -3.72
N ALA A 117 -14.12 6.04 -3.71
CA ALA A 117 -15.04 5.67 -4.78
C ALA A 117 -14.61 6.28 -6.13
N ASN A 118 -14.24 7.55 -6.16
CA ASN A 118 -13.80 8.24 -7.38
C ASN A 118 -12.48 7.67 -7.91
N ILE A 119 -11.55 7.27 -7.04
CA ILE A 119 -10.33 6.56 -7.45
C ILE A 119 -10.65 5.19 -8.06
N GLN A 120 -11.51 4.40 -7.41
CA GLN A 120 -11.84 3.03 -7.83
C GLN A 120 -12.68 2.98 -9.12
N ASN A 121 -13.47 4.02 -9.38
CA ASN A 121 -14.33 4.14 -10.56
C ASN A 121 -13.76 5.10 -11.63
N HIS A 122 -12.52 5.55 -11.47
CA HIS A 122 -11.94 6.54 -12.38
C HIS A 122 -11.84 5.98 -13.81
N PRO A 123 -12.17 6.72 -14.88
CA PRO A 123 -12.08 6.20 -16.27
C PRO A 123 -10.68 5.71 -16.67
N THR A 124 -9.63 6.30 -16.10
CA THR A 124 -8.24 5.85 -16.28
C THR A 124 -8.01 4.40 -15.79
N TRP A 125 -8.89 3.90 -14.91
CA TRP A 125 -8.94 2.51 -14.45
C TRP A 125 -9.28 1.52 -15.57
N GLU A 126 -10.13 1.92 -16.52
CA GLU A 126 -10.67 1.09 -17.61
C GLU A 126 -9.91 1.22 -18.93
N LYS A 127 -8.99 2.20 -19.06
CA LYS A 127 -8.07 2.30 -20.20
C LYS A 127 -7.09 1.11 -20.18
N ARG A 128 -7.62 -0.07 -20.52
CA ARG A 128 -6.98 -1.38 -20.47
C ARG A 128 -6.10 -1.50 -21.71
N ALA A 129 -4.79 -1.31 -21.55
CA ALA A 129 -3.83 -1.84 -22.49
C ALA A 129 -3.88 -3.38 -22.40
N LEU A 130 -4.06 -4.01 -23.55
CA LEU A 130 -4.12 -5.46 -23.75
C LEU A 130 -2.94 -6.16 -23.04
N GLY A 131 -3.21 -6.94 -21.98
CA GLY A 131 -2.33 -8.05 -21.58
C GLY A 131 -1.44 -7.91 -20.34
N PHE A 132 -1.43 -6.81 -19.59
CA PHE A 132 -0.55 -6.68 -18.40
C PHE A 132 -1.25 -6.94 -17.06
N VAL A 133 -0.56 -7.68 -16.17
CA VAL A 133 -1.04 -8.13 -14.84
C VAL A 133 -1.18 -6.98 -13.82
N THR A 134 -0.41 -5.90 -13.99
CA THR A 134 -0.55 -4.67 -13.19
C THR A 134 -0.54 -3.47 -14.13
N HIS A 135 -1.67 -2.78 -14.25
CA HIS A 135 -1.79 -1.70 -15.21
C HIS A 135 -1.06 -0.43 -14.70
N PRO A 136 -0.23 0.24 -15.53
CA PRO A 136 0.44 1.50 -15.16
C PRO A 136 -0.53 2.54 -14.58
N ASN A 137 -1.74 2.61 -15.16
CA ASN A 137 -2.79 3.51 -14.70
C ASN A 137 -3.27 3.23 -13.26
N HIS A 138 -3.30 1.96 -12.83
CA HIS A 138 -3.69 1.61 -11.46
C HIS A 138 -2.63 2.07 -10.48
N LYS A 139 -1.34 1.84 -10.80
CA LYS A 139 -0.22 2.34 -10.01
C LYS A 139 -0.24 3.88 -9.91
N ALA A 140 -0.55 4.57 -11.00
CA ALA A 140 -0.66 6.03 -11.01
C ALA A 140 -1.76 6.54 -10.07
N LEU A 141 -2.91 5.89 -10.06
CA LEU A 141 -4.03 6.22 -9.18
C LEU A 141 -3.70 5.94 -7.71
N LEU A 142 -3.01 4.83 -7.43
CA LEU A 142 -2.56 4.51 -6.06
C LEU A 142 -1.48 5.49 -5.57
N LEU A 143 -0.53 5.86 -6.45
CA LEU A 143 0.48 6.88 -6.15
C LEU A 143 -0.19 8.23 -5.87
N TYR A 144 -1.11 8.65 -6.73
CA TYR A 144 -1.90 9.87 -6.54
C TYR A 144 -2.59 9.85 -5.18
N GLN A 145 -3.24 8.73 -4.81
CA GLN A 145 -3.98 8.66 -3.56
C GLN A 145 -3.07 8.69 -2.32
N ASP A 146 -1.93 7.99 -2.35
CA ASP A 146 -0.92 8.03 -1.26
C ASP A 146 -0.44 9.47 -1.04
N GLU A 147 -0.07 10.17 -2.11
CA GLU A 147 0.41 11.54 -2.04
C GLU A 147 -0.66 12.51 -1.52
N GLN A 148 -1.88 12.46 -2.07
CA GLN A 148 -2.93 13.39 -1.68
C GLN A 148 -3.35 13.19 -0.23
N ARG A 149 -3.46 11.94 0.24
CA ARG A 149 -3.75 11.67 1.66
C ARG A 149 -2.66 12.22 2.57
N ARG A 150 -1.38 11.94 2.27
CA ARG A 150 -0.26 12.47 3.07
C ARG A 150 -0.29 13.99 3.13
N ARG A 151 -0.44 14.66 1.97
CA ARG A 151 -0.51 16.12 1.90
C ARG A 151 -1.70 16.67 2.69
N TRP A 152 -2.87 16.04 2.59
CA TRP A 152 -4.06 16.45 3.32
C TRP A 152 -3.85 16.38 4.84
N HIS A 153 -3.28 15.27 5.35
CA HIS A 153 -2.98 15.13 6.78
C HIS A 153 -1.88 16.10 7.26
N LEU A 154 -0.84 16.35 6.44
CA LEU A 154 0.19 17.34 6.77
C LEU A 154 -0.41 18.73 6.94
N LEU A 155 -1.29 19.16 6.03
CA LEU A 155 -1.98 20.45 6.13
C LEU A 155 -2.88 20.53 7.37
N CYS A 156 -3.57 19.44 7.70
CA CYS A 156 -4.40 19.38 8.90
C CYS A 156 -3.59 19.48 10.20
N GLY A 157 -2.38 18.91 10.25
CA GLY A 157 -1.52 18.94 11.42
C GLY A 157 -0.77 20.26 11.63
N SER A 158 -0.44 20.99 10.56
CA SER A 158 0.41 22.18 10.64
C SER A 158 -0.33 23.48 10.99
N THR A 159 -1.66 23.51 10.95
CA THR A 159 -2.41 24.75 11.15
C THR A 159 -3.65 24.54 12.03
N PRO A 160 -3.55 24.82 13.34
CA PRO A 160 -4.66 24.65 14.30
C PRO A 160 -5.94 25.43 13.94
N ASN A 161 -5.91 26.36 12.98
CA ASN A 161 -7.03 27.18 12.54
C ASN A 161 -7.08 27.41 11.02
N SER A 162 -6.37 26.63 10.18
CA SER A 162 -6.54 26.77 8.73
C SER A 162 -7.87 26.14 8.32
N ALA A 163 -8.85 27.00 8.07
CA ALA A 163 -10.14 26.67 7.51
C ALA A 163 -10.08 26.16 6.06
N VAL A 164 -8.90 26.15 5.42
CA VAL A 164 -8.78 25.75 4.02
C VAL A 164 -8.21 24.34 3.94
N ARG A 165 -9.10 23.36 4.09
CA ARG A 165 -8.86 21.98 3.68
C ARG A 165 -9.44 21.81 2.28
N TYR A 166 -8.68 21.24 1.35
CA TYR A 166 -9.27 20.87 0.06
C TYR A 166 -10.03 19.55 0.20
N ASN A 167 -11.08 19.43 -0.59
CA ASN A 167 -11.91 18.23 -0.64
C ASN A 167 -11.17 17.15 -1.44
N LEU A 168 -10.74 16.07 -0.79
CA LEU A 168 -10.06 14.94 -1.44
C LEU A 168 -10.93 14.26 -2.50
N ALA A 169 -12.26 14.31 -2.35
CA ALA A 169 -13.18 13.69 -3.29
C ALA A 169 -13.05 14.25 -4.71
N ILE A 170 -12.59 15.49 -4.84
CA ILE A 170 -12.37 16.13 -6.14
C ILE A 170 -11.00 15.72 -6.65
N ILE A 171 -10.98 14.80 -7.64
CA ILE A 171 -9.75 14.36 -8.28
C ILE A 171 -9.17 15.50 -9.11
N ASN A 172 -7.91 15.84 -8.85
CA ASN A 172 -7.16 16.80 -9.63
C ASN A 172 -6.49 16.07 -10.80
N ASP A 173 -7.11 16.15 -11.98
CA ASP A 173 -6.62 15.51 -13.20
C ASP A 173 -5.20 15.93 -13.58
N THR A 174 -4.81 17.18 -13.31
CA THR A 174 -3.45 17.66 -13.59
C THR A 174 -2.42 16.94 -12.73
N VAL A 175 -2.69 16.79 -11.43
CA VAL A 175 -1.79 16.07 -10.51
C VAL A 175 -1.83 14.57 -10.79
N LEU A 176 -2.98 14.01 -11.19
CA LEU A 176 -3.08 12.61 -11.61
C LEU A 176 -2.27 12.33 -12.89
N GLN A 177 -2.26 13.25 -13.86
CA GLN A 177 -1.42 13.14 -15.05
C GLN A 177 0.07 13.17 -14.70
N GLN A 178 0.49 13.98 -13.74
CA GLN A 178 1.87 13.97 -13.23
C GLN A 178 2.22 12.62 -12.59
N ALA A 179 1.36 12.08 -11.73
CA ALA A 179 1.55 10.75 -11.15
C ALA A 179 1.64 9.67 -12.24
N THR A 180 0.85 9.80 -13.32
CA THR A 180 0.90 8.90 -14.47
C THR A 180 2.24 8.97 -15.19
N ALA A 181 2.76 10.17 -15.44
CA ALA A 181 4.07 10.38 -16.07
C ALA A 181 5.20 9.76 -15.23
N VAL A 182 5.17 9.95 -13.90
CA VAL A 182 6.14 9.34 -12.98
C VAL A 182 6.13 7.81 -13.07
N ILE A 183 4.95 7.19 -13.06
CA ILE A 183 4.85 5.74 -13.18
C ILE A 183 5.33 5.25 -14.55
N GLN A 184 5.05 5.98 -15.63
CA GLN A 184 5.55 5.63 -16.97
C GLN A 184 7.07 5.69 -17.04
N GLU A 185 7.68 6.73 -16.48
CA GLU A 185 9.14 6.87 -16.41
C GLU A 185 9.77 5.73 -15.60
N GLN A 186 9.18 5.37 -14.45
CA GLN A 186 9.65 4.24 -13.63
C GLN A 186 9.58 2.90 -14.37
N ILE A 187 8.54 2.68 -15.16
CA ILE A 187 8.41 1.46 -15.97
C ILE A 187 9.47 1.43 -17.06
N GLN A 188 9.65 2.52 -17.80
CA GLN A 188 10.68 2.61 -18.85
C GLN A 188 12.09 2.42 -18.26
N ALA A 189 12.38 3.04 -17.12
CA ALA A 189 13.66 2.88 -16.44
C ALA A 189 13.90 1.42 -15.99
N ALA A 190 12.86 0.74 -15.50
CA ALA A 190 12.95 -0.67 -15.11
C ALA A 190 13.20 -1.58 -16.33
N GLU A 191 12.52 -1.34 -17.45
CA GLU A 191 12.71 -2.08 -18.70
C GLU A 191 14.13 -1.90 -19.26
N ILE A 192 14.64 -0.66 -19.27
CA ILE A 192 16.02 -0.37 -19.70
C ILE A 192 17.03 -1.10 -18.81
N LYS A 193 16.80 -1.11 -17.50
CA LYS A 193 17.67 -1.79 -16.54
C LYS A 193 17.66 -3.29 -16.77
N GLU A 194 16.49 -3.91 -16.89
CA GLU A 194 16.36 -5.35 -17.15
C GLU A 194 17.01 -5.74 -18.48
N TRP A 195 16.79 -4.93 -19.52
CA TRP A 195 17.46 -5.11 -20.81
C TRP A 195 18.99 -5.05 -20.66
N ALA A 196 19.52 -4.05 -19.95
CA ALA A 196 20.96 -3.89 -19.75
C ALA A 196 21.57 -5.07 -18.96
N GLU A 197 20.88 -5.55 -17.92
CA GLU A 197 21.31 -6.71 -17.13
C GLU A 197 21.29 -8.00 -17.96
N ALA A 198 20.24 -8.23 -18.75
CA ALA A 198 20.14 -9.38 -19.64
C ALA A 198 21.21 -9.38 -20.74
N HIS A 199 21.49 -8.22 -21.35
CA HIS A 199 22.50 -8.10 -22.40
C HIS A 199 23.92 -8.21 -21.85
N SER A 200 24.17 -7.64 -20.67
CA SER A 200 25.43 -7.82 -19.95
C SER A 200 25.66 -9.31 -19.66
N ALA A 201 24.68 -10.00 -19.08
CA ALA A 201 24.75 -11.42 -18.77
C ALA A 201 25.00 -12.29 -20.01
N LYS A 202 24.31 -12.00 -21.12
CA LYS A 202 24.52 -12.68 -22.39
C LYS A 202 25.94 -12.48 -22.94
N THR A 203 26.44 -11.24 -22.91
CA THR A 203 27.81 -10.91 -23.36
C THR A 203 28.87 -11.67 -22.56
N TYR A 204 28.70 -11.74 -21.23
CA TYR A 204 29.61 -12.54 -20.38
C TYR A 204 29.56 -14.05 -20.72
N GLN A 205 28.37 -14.59 -21.02
CA GLN A 205 28.22 -15.99 -21.41
C GLN A 205 28.89 -16.30 -22.76
N GLU A 206 28.72 -15.43 -23.76
CA GLU A 206 29.33 -15.58 -25.08
C GLU A 206 30.87 -15.57 -25.00
N ILE A 207 31.44 -14.61 -24.26
CA ILE A 207 32.90 -14.53 -24.03
C ILE A 207 33.42 -15.80 -23.33
N THR A 208 32.71 -16.29 -22.32
CA THR A 208 33.12 -17.49 -21.57
C THR A 208 33.09 -18.74 -22.45
N GLN A 209 32.08 -18.88 -23.32
CA GLN A 209 32.00 -19.99 -24.26
C GLN A 209 33.11 -19.96 -25.31
N GLU A 210 33.48 -18.78 -25.81
CA GLU A 210 34.58 -18.63 -26.77
C GLU A 210 35.92 -19.04 -26.15
N ILE A 211 36.22 -18.59 -24.93
CA ILE A 211 37.42 -18.98 -24.17
C ILE A 211 37.46 -20.50 -23.96
N GLU A 212 36.33 -21.12 -23.59
CA GLU A 212 36.26 -22.59 -23.43
C GLU A 212 36.48 -23.35 -24.73
N GLN A 213 35.93 -22.87 -25.85
CA GLN A 213 36.11 -23.49 -27.16
C GLN A 213 37.57 -23.39 -27.63
N GLU A 214 38.23 -22.25 -27.40
CA GLU A 214 39.63 -22.05 -27.71
C GLU A 214 40.51 -23.00 -26.88
N PHE A 215 40.24 -23.11 -25.57
CA PHE A 215 40.97 -24.03 -24.69
C PHE A 215 40.80 -25.51 -25.09
N ARG A 216 39.58 -25.92 -25.48
CA ARG A 216 39.31 -27.28 -26.00
C ARG A 216 40.03 -27.54 -27.32
N SER A 217 40.08 -26.55 -28.20
CA SER A 217 40.79 -26.62 -29.48
C SER A 217 42.30 -26.76 -29.28
N GLN A 218 42.88 -25.97 -28.36
CA GLN A 218 44.30 -25.98 -28.01
C GLN A 218 44.73 -27.34 -27.40
N THR A 219 43.92 -27.88 -26.48
CA THR A 219 44.19 -29.16 -25.83
C THR A 219 44.09 -30.33 -26.82
N HIS A 220 43.12 -30.31 -27.72
CA HIS A 220 43.00 -31.31 -28.79
C HIS A 220 44.19 -31.27 -29.77
N TYR A 221 44.63 -30.07 -30.15
CA TYR A 221 45.82 -29.87 -31.01
C TYR A 221 47.10 -30.41 -30.34
N ASN A 222 47.33 -30.07 -29.07
CA ASN A 222 48.49 -30.52 -28.31
C ASN A 222 48.51 -32.04 -28.11
N HIS A 223 47.34 -32.68 -27.95
CA HIS A 223 47.28 -34.14 -27.82
C HIS A 223 47.59 -34.87 -29.14
N LYS A 224 47.15 -34.35 -30.28
CA LYS A 224 47.51 -34.87 -31.62
C LYS A 224 49.00 -34.76 -31.91
N ARG A 225 49.64 -33.67 -31.50
CA ARG A 225 51.09 -33.45 -31.71
C ARG A 225 51.96 -34.41 -30.87
N ARG A 226 51.50 -34.83 -29.69
CA ARG A 226 52.22 -35.79 -28.81
C ARG A 226 52.13 -37.25 -29.25
N ARG A 227 51.26 -37.58 -30.22
CA ARG A 227 51.06 -38.95 -30.73
C ARG A 227 51.75 -39.20 -32.09
N ARG A 228 52.49 -38.23 -32.60
CA ARG A 228 53.39 -38.36 -33.76
C ARG A 228 54.82 -38.37 -33.26
#